data_AF-A0A1G6SW16-F1
#
_entry.id   AF-A0A1G6SW16-F1
#
_cell.length_a   1.000
_cell.length_b   1.000
_cell.length_c   1.000
_cell.angle_alpha   90.00
_cell.angle_beta   90.00
_cell.angle_gamma   90.00
#
_symmetry.space_group_name_H-M   'P 1'
#
loop_
_entity.id
_entity.type
_entity.pdbx_description
1 polymer ?
#
loop_
_entity_poly.entity_id
_entity_poly.type
_entity_poly.pdbx_seq_one_letter_code
_entity_poly.pdbx_strand_id
1 'polypeptide(L)'
;MFTTRRGLLIGAVALAAAGCTRETAQIITSDADLTTALNTARWLAAAADALDFGDLAEDHRAHVTTLERLLRPNVVPVVEDLGQLPADDAALAEAEATGSRQAADACLATESDFAVVLGEIAASRAAHAAVLA
;
A
#
# COMPACT_ATOMS: atom_id res chain seq x y z
N MET A 1 69.88 -18.80 -4.81
CA MET A 1 69.00 -19.91 -5.22
C MET A 1 67.58 -19.35 -5.35
N PHE A 2 67.08 -19.32 -6.59
CA PHE A 2 65.74 -18.98 -7.12
C PHE A 2 64.66 -18.52 -6.11
N THR A 3 64.30 -17.23 -6.07
CA THR A 3 63.22 -16.53 -6.80
C THR A 3 61.78 -17.04 -6.61
N THR A 4 60.89 -16.06 -6.36
CA THR A 4 59.46 -15.96 -6.72
C THR A 4 58.39 -16.49 -5.75
N ARG A 5 57.69 -15.56 -5.09
CA ARG A 5 56.22 -15.57 -5.02
C ARG A 5 55.67 -14.16 -5.30
N ARG A 6 55.68 -13.80 -6.59
CA ARG A 6 54.69 -12.91 -7.19
C ARG A 6 53.43 -13.75 -7.43
N GLY A 7 52.40 -13.58 -6.59
CA GLY A 7 51.03 -13.96 -6.93
C GLY A 7 50.26 -12.65 -7.13
N LEU A 8 50.39 -12.02 -8.30
CA LEU A 8 49.54 -12.22 -9.49
C LEU A 8 48.07 -11.91 -9.19
N LEU A 9 47.78 -10.61 -9.22
CA LEU A 9 46.48 -10.03 -9.53
C LEU A 9 46.05 -10.50 -10.94
N ILE A 10 45.33 -11.61 -11.05
CA ILE A 10 44.57 -11.96 -12.27
C ILE A 10 43.32 -12.73 -11.83
N GLY A 11 42.15 -12.20 -12.16
CA GLY A 11 40.89 -12.91 -11.94
C GLY A 11 39.64 -12.05 -11.78
N ALA A 12 39.65 -10.79 -12.23
CA ALA A 12 38.39 -10.20 -12.69
C ALA A 12 37.91 -11.01 -13.90
N VAL A 13 36.58 -11.16 -14.03
CA VAL A 13 35.85 -11.80 -15.13
C VAL A 13 35.61 -13.31 -14.96
N ALA A 14 34.78 -13.68 -13.97
CA ALA A 14 33.99 -14.92 -14.03
C ALA A 14 32.62 -14.81 -13.30
N LEU A 15 32.06 -13.60 -13.21
CA LEU A 15 30.69 -13.39 -12.68
C LEU A 15 29.83 -12.62 -13.69
N ALA A 16 29.89 -13.04 -14.96
CA ALA A 16 29.04 -12.52 -16.04
C ALA A 16 28.23 -13.63 -16.75
N ALA A 17 28.23 -14.85 -16.21
CA ALA A 17 27.57 -16.01 -16.84
C ALA A 17 26.61 -16.76 -15.89
N ALA A 18 26.17 -16.12 -14.81
CA ALA A 18 25.04 -16.56 -14.01
C ALA A 18 24.04 -15.40 -13.94
N GLY A 19 23.41 -15.09 -15.08
CA GLY A 19 22.04 -14.59 -15.23
C GLY A 19 21.51 -13.46 -14.34
N CYS A 20 22.32 -12.71 -13.60
CA CYS A 20 21.88 -11.47 -12.96
C CYS A 20 21.70 -10.44 -14.08
N THR A 21 20.48 -10.34 -14.61
CA THR A 21 20.11 -9.27 -15.53
C THR A 21 20.53 -7.95 -14.89
N ARG A 22 21.29 -7.17 -15.66
CA ARG A 22 21.74 -5.82 -15.33
C ARG A 22 20.61 -4.80 -15.47
N GLU A 23 19.40 -5.27 -15.76
CA GLU A 23 18.20 -4.55 -15.41
C GLU A 23 18.07 -4.64 -13.90
N THR A 24 18.36 -3.55 -13.21
CA THR A 24 17.43 -3.16 -12.14
C THR A 24 16.07 -3.16 -12.82
N ALA A 25 15.33 -4.27 -12.70
CA ALA A 25 13.93 -4.24 -13.00
C ALA A 25 13.42 -3.05 -12.17
N GLN A 26 12.96 -2.00 -12.84
CA GLN A 26 12.03 -1.08 -12.22
C GLN A 26 10.75 -1.88 -12.01
N ILE A 27 10.81 -2.79 -11.05
CA ILE A 27 9.64 -3.27 -10.34
C ILE A 27 9.19 -2.04 -9.56
N ILE A 28 7.89 -1.89 -9.34
CA ILE A 28 7.31 -0.80 -8.57
C ILE A 28 7.09 0.49 -9.38
N THR A 29 6.38 0.36 -10.50
CA THR A 29 5.38 1.37 -10.88
C THR A 29 4.55 1.70 -9.63
N SER A 30 4.34 2.98 -9.33
CA SER A 30 3.41 3.37 -8.27
C SER A 30 2.05 2.74 -8.56
N ASP A 31 1.61 1.84 -7.70
CA ASP A 31 0.31 1.21 -7.85
C ASP A 31 -0.75 2.25 -7.46
N ALA A 32 -1.49 2.73 -8.47
CA ALA A 32 -2.48 3.79 -8.32
C ALA A 32 -3.64 3.34 -7.42
N ASP A 33 -3.97 2.05 -7.44
CA ASP A 33 -5.04 1.48 -6.62
C ASP A 33 -4.60 1.40 -5.16
N LEU A 34 -3.37 0.96 -4.88
CA LEU A 34 -2.82 1.01 -3.53
C LEU A 34 -2.68 2.44 -3.00
N THR A 35 -2.27 3.38 -3.85
CA THR A 35 -2.18 4.80 -3.49
C THR A 35 -3.56 5.39 -3.18
N THR A 36 -4.56 5.03 -3.97
CA THR A 36 -5.96 5.43 -3.75
C THR A 36 -6.47 4.82 -2.44
N ALA A 37 -6.29 3.51 -2.24
CA ALA A 37 -6.67 2.83 -1.01
C ALA A 37 -6.04 3.46 0.24
N LEU A 38 -4.76 3.87 0.16
CA LEU A 38 -4.03 4.53 1.23
C LEU A 38 -4.65 5.89 1.57
N ASN A 39 -4.92 6.72 0.57
CA ASN A 39 -5.51 8.03 0.78
C ASN A 39 -6.93 7.92 1.35
N THR A 40 -7.73 6.98 0.84
CA THR A 40 -9.07 6.70 1.39
C THR A 40 -8.98 6.22 2.83
N ALA A 41 -8.02 5.36 3.19
CA ALA A 41 -7.86 4.89 4.57
C ALA A 41 -7.45 6.03 5.52
N ARG A 42 -6.53 6.91 5.11
CA ARG A 42 -6.17 8.11 5.90
C ARG A 42 -7.38 9.02 6.12
N TRP A 43 -8.15 9.24 5.08
CA TRP A 43 -9.36 10.05 5.12
C TRP A 43 -10.43 9.45 6.04
N LEU A 44 -10.71 8.15 5.91
CA LEU A 44 -11.69 7.46 6.74
C LEU A 44 -11.25 7.37 8.21
N ALA A 45 -9.96 7.21 8.49
CA ALA A 45 -9.44 7.29 9.85
C ALA A 45 -9.75 8.64 10.50
N ALA A 46 -9.48 9.75 9.79
CA ALA A 46 -9.77 11.09 10.28
C ALA A 46 -11.27 11.36 10.43
N ALA A 47 -12.08 10.85 9.50
CA ALA A 47 -13.53 10.95 9.54
C ALA A 47 -14.12 10.22 10.75
N ALA A 48 -13.70 8.96 10.96
CA ALA A 48 -14.13 8.15 12.09
C ALA A 48 -13.71 8.76 13.43
N ASP A 49 -12.49 9.29 13.54
CA ASP A 49 -12.04 10.04 14.73
C ASP A 49 -12.92 11.27 15.01
N ALA A 50 -13.26 12.05 13.98
CA ALA A 50 -14.04 13.28 14.12
C ALA A 50 -15.47 13.03 14.61
N LEU A 51 -15.98 11.80 14.42
CA LEU A 51 -17.31 11.33 14.83
C LEU A 51 -17.25 10.38 16.03
N ASP A 52 -16.11 10.31 16.73
CA ASP A 52 -15.89 9.47 17.92
C ASP A 52 -16.01 7.94 17.70
N PHE A 53 -15.82 7.45 16.48
CA PHE A 53 -15.75 6.02 16.13
C PHE A 53 -14.31 5.48 16.23
N GLY A 54 -13.76 5.44 17.44
CA GLY A 54 -12.35 5.09 17.69
C GLY A 54 -11.90 3.74 17.13
N ASP A 55 -12.74 2.70 17.24
CA ASP A 55 -12.42 1.35 16.75
C ASP A 55 -12.29 1.33 15.21
N LEU A 56 -13.21 1.98 14.49
CA LEU A 56 -13.15 2.13 13.03
C LEU A 56 -11.91 2.93 12.61
N ALA A 57 -11.60 3.99 13.35
CA ALA A 57 -10.40 4.78 13.10
C ALA A 57 -9.12 3.95 13.27
N GLU A 58 -9.05 3.06 14.27
CA GLU A 58 -7.91 2.16 14.47
C GLU A 58 -7.76 1.16 13.32
N ASP A 59 -8.85 0.53 12.88
CA ASP A 59 -8.85 -0.37 11.73
C ASP A 59 -8.29 0.33 10.47
N HIS A 60 -8.73 1.56 10.20
CA HIS A 60 -8.20 2.33 9.07
C HIS A 60 -6.72 2.67 9.21
N ARG A 61 -6.24 3.01 10.42
CA ARG A 61 -4.80 3.23 10.66
C ARG A 61 -3.98 1.95 10.47
N ALA A 62 -4.54 0.78 10.78
CA ALA A 62 -3.91 -0.49 10.49
C ALA A 62 -3.77 -0.71 8.97
N HIS A 63 -4.81 -0.42 8.19
CA HIS A 63 -4.74 -0.42 6.72
C HIS A 63 -3.69 0.56 6.19
N VAL A 64 -3.65 1.80 6.71
CA VAL A 64 -2.63 2.81 6.34
C VAL A 64 -1.23 2.25 6.55
N THR A 65 -0.96 1.66 7.72
CA THR A 65 0.35 1.10 8.05
C THR A 65 0.74 -0.03 7.07
N THR A 66 -0.20 -0.90 6.71
CA THR A 66 0.03 -1.98 5.75
C THR A 66 0.33 -1.44 4.35
N LEU A 67 -0.50 -0.51 3.88
CA LEU A 67 -0.36 0.09 2.54
C LEU A 67 0.94 0.89 2.40
N GLU A 68 1.32 1.65 3.42
CA GLU A 68 2.60 2.38 3.43
C GLU A 68 3.82 1.44 3.35
N ARG A 69 3.72 0.23 3.92
CA ARG A 69 4.79 -0.78 3.80
C ARG A 69 4.86 -1.36 2.41
N LEU A 70 3.71 -1.64 1.78
CA LEU A 70 3.61 -2.19 0.42
C LEU A 70 4.08 -1.19 -0.64
N LEU A 71 3.83 0.10 -0.44
CA LEU A 71 4.20 1.15 -1.39
C LEU A 71 5.69 1.52 -1.35
N ARG A 72 6.48 1.04 -0.38
CA ARG A 72 7.93 1.33 -0.34
C ARG A 72 8.65 0.77 -1.57
N PRO A 73 9.62 1.50 -2.14
CA PRO A 73 10.20 2.75 -1.63
C PRO A 73 9.45 4.03 -2.06
N ASN A 74 8.34 3.91 -2.79
CA ASN A 74 7.58 5.08 -3.24
C ASN A 74 6.94 5.78 -2.03
N VAL A 75 7.37 7.02 -1.80
CA VAL A 75 6.79 7.87 -0.76
C VAL A 75 5.52 8.48 -1.33
N VAL A 76 4.37 8.07 -0.80
CA VAL A 76 3.10 8.78 -1.03
C VAL A 76 3.02 9.91 0.00
N PRO A 77 3.01 11.19 -0.44
CA PRO A 77 2.92 12.32 0.47
C PRO A 77 1.73 12.18 1.41
N VAL A 78 1.89 12.65 2.65
CA VAL A 78 0.74 12.84 3.53
C VAL A 78 -0.07 13.99 2.95
N VAL A 79 -1.37 13.76 2.77
CA VAL A 79 -2.30 14.78 2.30
C VAL A 79 -2.64 15.67 3.50
N GLU A 80 -2.22 16.93 3.47
CA GLU A 80 -2.47 17.90 4.55
C GLU A 80 -3.93 18.38 4.58
N ASP A 81 -4.58 18.41 3.41
CA ASP A 81 -6.00 18.73 3.27
C ASP A 81 -6.75 17.48 2.80
N LEU A 82 -7.35 16.78 3.77
CA LEU A 82 -8.18 15.60 3.52
C LEU A 82 -9.51 15.97 2.81
N GLY A 83 -9.78 17.25 2.57
CA GLY A 83 -11.06 17.71 2.07
C GLY A 83 -12.15 17.62 3.13
N GLN A 84 -13.40 17.78 2.69
CA GLN A 84 -14.55 17.77 3.60
C GLN A 84 -14.77 16.37 4.17
N LEU A 85 -14.67 16.23 5.49
CA LEU A 85 -15.01 15.00 6.20
C LEU A 85 -16.55 14.81 6.26
N PRO A 86 -17.04 13.56 6.44
CA PRO A 86 -18.45 13.29 6.69
C PRO A 86 -18.98 14.10 7.87
N ALA A 87 -20.21 14.59 7.75
CA ALA A 87 -20.84 15.43 8.77
C ALA A 87 -21.53 14.62 9.88
N ASP A 88 -21.86 13.36 9.60
CA ASP A 88 -22.62 12.47 10.48
C ASP A 88 -22.37 10.99 10.13
N ASP A 89 -22.90 10.10 10.96
CA ASP A 89 -22.75 8.65 10.88
C ASP A 89 -23.27 8.09 9.56
N ALA A 90 -24.37 8.64 9.02
CA ALA A 90 -24.95 8.20 7.76
C ALA A 90 -24.05 8.56 6.57
N ALA A 91 -23.45 9.76 6.59
CA ALA A 91 -22.45 10.16 5.61
C ALA A 91 -21.17 9.31 5.73
N LEU A 92 -20.76 8.94 6.94
CA LEU A 92 -19.64 8.02 7.15
C LEU A 92 -19.96 6.63 6.60
N ALA A 93 -21.16 6.09 6.84
CA ALA A 93 -21.59 4.80 6.32
C ALA A 93 -21.56 4.74 4.79
N GLU A 94 -22.05 5.79 4.10
CA GLU A 94 -21.98 5.85 2.63
C GLU A 94 -20.54 5.98 2.13
N ALA A 95 -19.68 6.68 2.86
CA ALA A 95 -18.27 6.79 2.51
C ALA A 95 -17.53 5.46 2.67
N GLU A 96 -17.80 4.70 3.74
CA GLU A 96 -17.32 3.33 3.93
C GLU A 96 -17.81 2.42 2.80
N ALA A 97 -19.10 2.47 2.47
CA ALA A 97 -19.67 1.68 1.38
C ALA A 97 -19.05 2.03 0.02
N THR A 98 -18.80 3.31 -0.25
CA THR A 98 -18.11 3.77 -1.46
C THR A 98 -16.66 3.29 -1.49
N GLY A 99 -15.91 3.46 -0.40
CA GLY A 99 -14.54 3.01 -0.28
C GLY A 99 -14.40 1.49 -0.35
N SER A 100 -15.41 0.74 0.10
CA SER A 100 -15.51 -0.72 -0.07
C SER A 100 -15.64 -1.10 -1.54
N ARG A 101 -16.59 -0.49 -2.26
CA ARG A 101 -16.79 -0.74 -3.70
C ARG A 101 -15.53 -0.44 -4.51
N GLN A 102 -14.88 0.68 -4.25
CA GLN A 102 -13.62 1.05 -4.91
C GLN A 102 -12.52 0.01 -4.66
N ALA A 103 -12.36 -0.46 -3.42
CA ALA A 103 -11.37 -1.49 -3.10
C ALA A 103 -11.71 -2.85 -3.73
N ALA A 104 -13.00 -3.20 -3.81
CA ALA A 104 -13.46 -4.42 -4.48
C ALA A 104 -13.21 -4.36 -5.99
N ASP A 105 -13.50 -3.24 -6.64
CA ASP A 105 -13.24 -3.03 -8.06
C ASP A 105 -11.74 -3.16 -8.37
N ALA A 106 -10.89 -2.52 -7.54
CA ALA A 106 -9.44 -2.65 -7.65
C ALA A 106 -8.95 -4.10 -7.40
N CYS A 107 -9.53 -4.80 -6.42
CA CYS A 107 -9.23 -6.21 -6.15
C CYS A 107 -9.54 -7.11 -7.34
N LEU A 108 -10.64 -6.85 -8.06
CA LEU A 108 -11.04 -7.65 -9.22
C LEU A 108 -10.26 -7.29 -10.49
N ALA A 109 -9.80 -6.03 -10.60
CA ALA A 109 -9.07 -5.55 -11.76
C ALA A 109 -7.55 -5.81 -11.66
N THR A 110 -7.00 -5.92 -10.46
CA THR A 110 -5.55 -6.10 -10.28
C THR A 110 -5.10 -7.51 -10.69
N GLU A 111 -4.01 -7.56 -11.45
CA GLU A 111 -3.29 -8.80 -11.77
C GLU A 111 -2.15 -9.09 -10.77
N SER A 112 -2.03 -8.24 -9.74
CA SER A 112 -0.98 -8.30 -8.71
C SER A 112 -1.35 -9.17 -7.52
N ASP A 113 -0.34 -9.60 -6.77
CA ASP A 113 -0.48 -10.27 -5.47
C ASP A 113 -1.19 -9.40 -4.41
N PHE A 114 -1.42 -8.12 -4.69
CA PHE A 114 -2.12 -7.19 -3.81
C PHE A 114 -3.64 -7.36 -3.77
N ALA A 115 -4.21 -8.21 -4.64
CA ALA A 115 -5.65 -8.51 -4.65
C ALA A 115 -6.17 -8.91 -3.26
N VAL A 116 -5.41 -9.70 -2.51
CA VAL A 116 -5.80 -10.14 -1.15
C VAL A 116 -5.98 -8.96 -0.20
N VAL A 117 -5.03 -8.01 -0.20
CA VAL A 117 -5.07 -6.83 0.68
C VAL A 117 -6.21 -5.91 0.28
N LEU A 118 -6.44 -5.71 -1.02
CA LEU A 118 -7.56 -4.90 -1.51
C LEU A 118 -8.92 -5.54 -1.16
N GLY A 119 -9.03 -6.88 -1.26
CA GLY A 119 -10.21 -7.62 -0.87
C GLY A 119 -10.48 -7.56 0.64
N GLU A 120 -9.45 -7.62 1.47
CA GLU A 120 -9.56 -7.44 2.93
C GLU A 120 -10.06 -6.04 3.27
N ILE A 121 -9.47 -5.00 2.67
CA ILE A 121 -9.92 -3.61 2.85
C ILE A 121 -11.37 -3.45 2.41
N ALA A 122 -11.76 -4.04 1.28
CA ALA A 122 -13.14 -3.99 0.79
C ALA A 122 -14.12 -4.63 1.79
N ALA A 123 -13.77 -5.80 2.31
CA ALA A 123 -14.59 -6.52 3.29
C ALA A 123 -14.71 -5.76 4.62
N SER A 124 -13.60 -5.22 5.14
CA SER A 124 -13.60 -4.44 6.37
C SER A 124 -14.51 -3.21 6.25
N ARG A 125 -14.38 -2.44 5.17
CA ARG A 125 -15.20 -1.24 4.94
C ARG A 125 -16.68 -1.57 4.75
N ALA A 126 -17.00 -2.68 4.10
CA ALA A 126 -18.38 -3.15 4.01
C ALA A 126 -18.97 -3.48 5.39
N ALA A 127 -18.17 -4.10 6.27
CA ALA A 127 -18.58 -4.39 7.63
C ALA A 127 -18.77 -3.10 8.45
N HIS A 128 -17.88 -2.12 8.33
CA HIS A 128 -18.02 -0.79 8.95
C HIS A 128 -19.30 -0.10 8.50
N ALA A 129 -19.55 -0.04 7.19
CA ALA A 129 -20.78 0.54 6.64
C ALA A 129 -22.05 -0.14 7.19
N ALA A 130 -22.02 -1.47 7.35
CA ALA A 130 -23.16 -2.22 7.88
C ALA A 130 -23.43 -1.99 9.37
N VAL A 131 -22.40 -1.65 10.15
CA VAL A 131 -22.54 -1.33 11.59
C VAL A 131 -22.99 0.11 11.83
N LEU A 132 -22.66 1.03 10.91
CA LEU A 132 -23.06 2.44 10.97
C LEU A 132 -24.49 2.70 10.47
N ALA A 133 -25.11 1.74 9.76
CA ALA A 133 -26.42 1.88 9.11
C ALA A 133 -27.63 1.52 10.00
#